data_AF-A0A6D2K2I4-F1
#
_entry.id   AF-A0A6D2K2I4-F1
#
_cell.length_a   1.000
_cell.length_b   1.000
_cell.length_c   1.000
_cell.angle_alpha   90.00
_cell.angle_beta   90.00
_cell.angle_gamma   90.00
#
_symmetry.space_group_name_H-M   'P 1'
#
loop_
_entity.id
_entity.type
_entity.pdbx_description
1 polymer ?
#
loop_
_entity_poly.entity_id
_entity_poly.type
_entity_poly.pdbx_seq_one_letter_code
_entity_poly.pdbx_strand_id
1 'polypeptide(L)'
;MDSVELGPIGQGDAPNRHQQRQGIVPPPVQNHNFEIKLGMINLVQNKMFHGLPSEDPIDHLDEFDRLCDLTKINGVSEDAIKLRLFPMSLADKAHQWEKSLPHGTITTWDECKKAFLAKFFSTGRTAKLRERYPASSSEQ
;
A
#
# COMPACT_ATOMS: atom_id res chain seq x y z
N MET A 1 -45.76 14.24 -33.96
CA MET A 1 -46.49 14.49 -32.71
C MET A 1 -46.59 13.17 -31.97
N ASP A 2 -46.07 13.17 -30.76
CA ASP A 2 -46.27 12.19 -29.68
C ASP A 2 -45.81 10.73 -29.87
N SER A 3 -44.63 10.42 -29.34
CA SER A 3 -44.52 9.55 -28.16
C SER A 3 -43.05 9.43 -27.74
N VAL A 4 -42.72 10.12 -26.64
CA VAL A 4 -41.47 9.95 -25.90
C VAL A 4 -41.62 8.72 -25.00
N GLU A 5 -40.97 7.61 -25.35
CA GLU A 5 -40.90 6.48 -24.43
C GLU A 5 -39.78 6.77 -23.42
N LEU A 6 -40.21 7.27 -22.26
CA LEU A 6 -39.40 7.39 -21.05
C LEU A 6 -39.15 5.98 -20.51
N GLY A 7 -37.93 5.47 -20.73
CA GLY A 7 -37.46 4.24 -20.10
C GLY A 7 -37.50 4.36 -18.57
N PRO A 8 -37.83 3.28 -17.83
CA PRO A 8 -38.06 3.34 -16.40
C PRO A 8 -36.79 3.67 -15.62
N ILE A 9 -36.99 4.50 -14.60
CA ILE A 9 -36.05 4.84 -13.54
C ILE A 9 -35.84 3.61 -12.64
N GLY A 10 -34.58 3.28 -12.41
CA GLY A 10 -34.14 2.48 -11.27
C GLY A 10 -33.70 1.07 -11.61
N GLN A 11 -32.39 0.81 -11.47
CA GLN A 11 -31.86 -0.14 -10.48
C GLN A 11 -30.45 -0.59 -10.90
N GLY A 12 -29.47 -0.14 -10.14
CA GLY A 12 -28.07 -0.46 -10.37
C GLY A 12 -27.12 0.45 -9.63
N ASP A 13 -27.44 0.82 -8.38
CA ASP A 13 -26.38 1.04 -7.40
C ASP A 13 -25.49 -0.20 -7.47
N ALA A 14 -24.32 -0.05 -8.09
CA ALA A 14 -23.27 -1.04 -8.02
C ALA A 14 -22.41 -0.66 -6.81
N PRO A 15 -22.66 -1.19 -5.59
CA PRO A 15 -21.74 -1.00 -4.48
C PRO A 15 -20.59 -1.97 -4.66
N ASN A 16 -19.83 -1.87 -5.74
CA ASN A 16 -18.76 -2.83 -5.94
C ASN A 16 -17.60 -2.36 -6.81
N ARG A 17 -17.22 -1.10 -6.67
CA ARG A 17 -15.90 -0.64 -7.16
C ARG A 17 -14.75 -1.05 -6.20
N HIS A 18 -15.06 -1.81 -5.14
CA HIS A 18 -14.08 -2.26 -4.15
C HIS A 18 -13.52 -3.66 -4.40
N GLN A 19 -14.14 -4.51 -5.23
CA GLN A 19 -13.63 -5.87 -5.49
C GLN A 19 -12.44 -5.95 -6.48
N GLN A 20 -12.09 -4.85 -7.16
CA GLN A 20 -10.92 -4.80 -8.05
C GLN A 20 -9.71 -4.08 -7.45
N ARG A 21 -9.56 -4.06 -6.11
CA ARG A 21 -8.26 -3.68 -5.54
C ARG A 21 -7.32 -4.88 -5.64
N GLN A 22 -6.45 -4.86 -6.65
CA GLN A 22 -5.25 -5.69 -6.66
C GLN A 22 -4.34 -5.23 -5.51
N GLY A 23 -3.74 -6.16 -4.77
CA GLY A 23 -2.85 -5.87 -3.66
C GLY A 23 -3.43 -6.12 -2.27
N ILE A 24 -3.15 -5.23 -1.32
CA ILE A 24 -3.50 -5.38 0.11
C ILE A 24 -5.00 -5.14 0.30
N VAL A 25 -5.70 -6.17 0.76
CA VAL A 25 -7.14 -6.08 1.06
C VAL A 25 -7.30 -5.87 2.57
N PRO A 26 -7.62 -4.66 3.03
CA PRO A 26 -7.84 -4.43 4.45
C PRO A 26 -9.13 -5.13 4.89
N PRO A 27 -9.16 -5.72 6.09
CA PRO A 27 -10.35 -6.40 6.60
C PRO A 27 -11.54 -5.42 6.73
N PRO A 28 -12.77 -5.94 6.64
CA PRO A 28 -13.99 -5.14 6.83
C PRO A 28 -13.98 -4.56 8.26
N VAL A 29 -14.11 -3.23 8.34
CA VAL A 29 -14.16 -2.52 9.61
C VAL A 29 -15.64 -2.49 10.06
N GLN A 30 -15.95 -3.06 11.23
CA GLN A 30 -17.33 -3.09 11.75
C GLN A 30 -17.84 -1.70 12.17
N ASN A 31 -16.92 -0.78 12.48
CA ASN A 31 -17.26 0.58 12.86
C ASN A 31 -17.55 1.45 11.62
N HIS A 32 -18.82 1.66 11.32
CA HIS A 32 -19.29 2.48 10.19
C HIS A 32 -18.93 3.98 10.32
N ASN A 33 -18.47 4.42 11.50
CA ASN A 33 -18.13 5.82 11.78
C ASN A 33 -16.61 6.06 11.86
N PHE A 34 -15.81 5.09 11.42
CA PHE A 34 -14.36 5.19 11.35
C PHE A 34 -13.92 6.06 10.17
N GLU A 35 -13.14 7.10 10.46
CA GLU A 35 -12.54 7.97 9.45
C GLU A 35 -11.04 8.11 9.71
N ILE A 36 -10.23 7.87 8.68
CA ILE A 36 -8.80 8.18 8.71
C ILE A 36 -8.69 9.69 8.48
N LYS A 37 -8.16 10.41 9.46
CA LYS A 37 -7.97 11.87 9.38
C LYS A 37 -7.06 12.23 8.20
N LEU A 38 -7.46 13.24 7.43
CA LEU A 38 -6.65 13.75 6.31
C LEU A 38 -5.22 14.13 6.72
N GLY A 39 -5.05 14.66 7.94
CA GLY A 39 -3.71 14.95 8.48
C GLY A 39 -2.81 13.73 8.55
N MET A 40 -3.36 12.55 8.83
CA MET A 40 -2.61 11.30 8.89
C MET A 40 -2.23 10.80 7.50
N ILE A 41 -3.17 10.91 6.55
CA ILE A 41 -2.89 10.64 5.14
C ILE A 41 -1.73 11.52 4.66
N ASN A 42 -1.76 12.83 4.97
CA ASN A 42 -0.71 13.75 4.58
C ASN A 42 0.65 13.44 5.22
N LEU A 43 0.68 13.02 6.49
CA LEU A 43 1.93 12.63 7.15
C LEU A 43 2.55 11.38 6.52
N VAL A 44 1.72 10.37 6.26
CA VAL A 44 2.14 9.13 5.60
C VAL A 44 2.63 9.41 4.18
N GLN A 45 1.95 10.29 3.43
CA GLN A 45 2.38 10.72 2.10
C GLN A 45 3.63 11.61 2.09
N ASN A 46 3.98 12.25 3.20
CA ASN A 46 5.25 12.99 3.32
C ASN A 46 6.46 12.06 3.51
N LYS A 47 6.24 10.81 3.91
CA LYS A 47 7.26 9.80 4.18
C LYS A 47 7.08 8.61 3.23
N MET A 48 6.91 8.90 1.93
CA MET A 48 6.75 7.84 0.94
C MET A 48 8.05 7.08 0.70
N PHE A 49 7.92 5.76 0.60
CA PHE A 49 8.99 4.86 0.23
C PHE A 49 8.92 4.55 -1.26
N HIS A 50 9.96 4.88 -2.00
CA HIS A 50 10.01 4.76 -3.46
C HIS A 50 10.59 3.43 -3.92
N GLY A 51 11.20 2.67 -3.01
CA GLY A 51 11.89 1.42 -3.32
C GLY A 51 13.29 1.64 -3.91
N LEU A 52 13.94 2.74 -3.54
CA LEU A 52 15.30 3.08 -3.93
C LEU A 52 16.32 2.30 -3.09
N PRO A 53 17.50 1.99 -3.64
CA PRO A 53 18.56 1.27 -2.90
C PRO A 53 19.18 2.12 -1.77
N SER A 54 18.93 3.43 -1.77
CA SER A 54 19.34 4.37 -0.72
C SER A 54 18.36 4.43 0.45
N GLU A 55 17.12 3.97 0.27
CA GLU A 55 16.11 3.93 1.32
C GLU A 55 16.24 2.63 2.13
N ASP A 56 16.08 2.73 3.45
CA ASP A 56 16.06 1.56 4.32
C ASP A 56 14.59 1.13 4.58
N PRO A 57 14.20 -0.08 4.19
CA PRO A 57 12.83 -0.56 4.39
C PRO A 57 12.50 -0.82 5.86
N ILE A 58 13.49 -1.05 6.73
CA ILE A 58 13.28 -1.22 8.17
C ILE A 58 12.97 0.15 8.79
N ASP A 59 13.76 1.18 8.48
CA ASP A 59 13.51 2.53 8.98
C ASP A 59 12.14 3.06 8.53
N HIS A 60 11.74 2.77 7.28
CA HIS A 60 10.40 3.12 6.79
C HIS A 60 9.28 2.47 7.60
N LEU A 61 9.43 1.17 7.92
CA LEU A 61 8.43 0.46 8.72
C LEU A 61 8.34 1.01 10.15
N ASP A 62 9.48 1.34 10.78
CA ASP A 62 9.52 1.90 12.13
C ASP A 62 8.85 3.28 12.19
N GLU A 63 9.18 4.16 11.23
CA GLU A 63 8.56 5.49 11.13
C GLU A 63 7.05 5.38 10.85
N PHE A 64 6.63 4.46 9.99
CA PHE A 64 5.22 4.21 9.70
C PHE A 64 4.46 3.69 10.93
N ASP A 65 5.06 2.80 11.72
CA ASP A 65 4.45 2.29 12.96
C ASP A 65 4.23 3.44 13.95
N ARG A 66 5.24 4.31 14.14
CA ARG A 66 5.13 5.51 14.98
C ARG A 66 4.03 6.46 14.52
N LEU A 67 3.87 6.67 13.21
CA LEU A 67 2.79 7.49 12.66
C LEU A 67 1.41 6.87 12.95
N CYS A 68 1.30 5.54 12.83
CA CYS A 68 0.06 4.84 13.13
C CYS A 68 -0.28 4.83 14.63
N ASP A 69 0.73 4.81 15.51
CA ASP A 69 0.56 4.88 16.97
C ASP A 69 -0.09 6.20 17.43
N LEU A 70 0.05 7.27 16.64
CA LEU A 70 -0.63 8.56 16.89
C LEU A 70 -2.15 8.47 16.63
N THR A 71 -2.60 7.43 15.92
CA THR A 71 -4.01 7.18 15.60
C THR A 71 -4.53 5.94 16.28
N LYS A 72 -4.98 6.08 17.54
CA LYS A 72 -5.84 5.06 18.15
C LYS A 72 -7.30 5.34 17.82
N ILE A 73 -7.94 4.41 17.13
CA ILE A 73 -9.36 4.51 16.83
C ILE A 73 -10.09 3.35 17.51
N ASN A 74 -10.97 3.70 18.45
CA ASN A 74 -11.72 2.74 19.24
C ASN A 74 -12.57 1.83 18.35
N GLY A 75 -12.47 0.52 18.57
CA GLY A 75 -13.24 -0.49 17.86
C GLY A 75 -12.71 -0.86 16.47
N VAL A 76 -11.49 -0.45 16.11
CA VAL A 76 -10.83 -0.87 14.86
C VAL A 76 -9.46 -1.47 15.19
N SER A 77 -9.18 -2.65 14.64
CA SER A 77 -7.88 -3.30 14.80
C SER A 77 -6.78 -2.46 14.17
N GLU A 78 -5.67 -2.28 14.88
CA GLU A 78 -4.51 -1.52 14.41
C GLU A 78 -4.01 -2.05 13.05
N ASP A 79 -3.98 -3.37 12.88
CA ASP A 79 -3.67 -4.03 11.61
C ASP A 79 -4.56 -3.54 10.46
N ALA A 80 -5.85 -3.33 10.69
CA ALA A 80 -6.77 -2.87 9.65
C ALA A 80 -6.46 -1.41 9.24
N ILE A 81 -6.02 -0.58 10.19
CA ILE A 81 -5.62 0.81 9.94
C ILE A 81 -4.30 0.82 9.18
N LYS A 82 -3.30 0.09 9.68
CA LYS A 82 -1.96 -0.03 9.09
C LYS A 82 -2.04 -0.54 7.65
N LEU A 83 -2.80 -1.60 7.38
CA LEU A 83 -3.00 -2.15 6.03
C LEU A 83 -3.75 -1.18 5.08
N ARG A 84 -4.61 -0.28 5.59
CA ARG A 84 -5.27 0.76 4.78
C ARG A 84 -4.35 1.92 4.44
N LEU A 85 -3.49 2.32 5.38
CA LEU A 85 -2.58 3.45 5.26
C LEU A 85 -1.31 3.09 4.49
N PHE A 86 -0.84 1.85 4.63
CA PHE A 86 0.45 1.43 4.07
C PHE A 86 0.55 1.64 2.55
N PRO A 87 -0.46 1.29 1.72
CA PRO A 87 -0.39 1.59 0.29
C PRO A 87 -0.22 3.08 -0.03
N MET A 88 -0.66 3.98 0.85
CA MET A 88 -0.48 5.43 0.70
C MET A 88 0.94 5.90 1.05
N SER A 89 1.71 5.07 1.78
CA SER A 89 3.12 5.31 2.10
C SER A 89 4.07 4.79 1.03
N LEU A 90 3.57 4.17 -0.05
CA LEU A 90 4.39 3.59 -1.11
C LEU A 90 4.32 4.43 -2.39
N ALA A 91 5.47 4.64 -3.01
CA ALA A 91 5.63 5.32 -4.29
C ALA A 91 6.37 4.42 -5.30
N ASP A 92 6.30 4.78 -6.58
CA ASP A 92 7.08 4.19 -7.68
C ASP A 92 7.20 2.66 -7.64
N LYS A 93 8.39 2.14 -7.35
CA LYS A 93 8.66 0.69 -7.36
C LYS A 93 7.91 -0.02 -6.24
N ALA A 94 7.74 0.63 -5.09
CA ALA A 94 7.01 0.08 -3.96
C ALA A 94 5.51 0.01 -4.24
N HIS A 95 4.95 1.04 -4.87
CA HIS A 95 3.55 1.04 -5.29
C HIS A 95 3.29 0.01 -6.40
N GLN A 96 4.23 -0.18 -7.34
CA GLN A 96 4.13 -1.25 -8.34
C GLN A 96 4.22 -2.65 -7.71
N TRP A 97 5.08 -2.83 -6.72
CA TRP A 97 5.17 -4.09 -5.98
C TRP A 97 3.85 -4.41 -5.27
N GLU A 98 3.23 -3.44 -4.59
CA GLU A 98 1.96 -3.65 -3.90
C GLU A 98 0.86 -4.12 -4.87
N LYS A 99 0.76 -3.48 -6.04
CA LYS A 99 -0.17 -3.90 -7.11
C LYS A 99 0.12 -5.27 -7.69
N SER A 100 1.37 -5.72 -7.64
CA SER A 100 1.79 -7.03 -8.16
C SER A 100 1.46 -8.19 -7.22
N LEU A 101 1.02 -7.91 -5.98
CA LEU A 101 0.72 -8.94 -5.01
C LEU A 101 -0.57 -9.69 -5.36
N PRO A 102 -0.62 -11.02 -5.17
CA PRO A 102 -1.84 -11.79 -5.40
C PRO A 102 -2.93 -11.38 -4.40
N HIS A 103 -4.17 -11.33 -4.88
CA HIS A 103 -5.32 -10.92 -4.06
C HIS A 103 -5.47 -11.83 -2.84
N GLY A 104 -5.66 -11.24 -1.66
CA GLY A 104 -5.89 -11.98 -0.42
C GLY A 104 -4.65 -12.64 0.19
N THR A 105 -3.44 -12.35 -0.33
CA THR A 105 -2.18 -12.91 0.23
C THR A 105 -1.79 -12.25 1.54
N ILE A 106 -2.17 -10.97 1.73
CA ILE A 106 -1.81 -10.19 2.91
C ILE A 106 -3.10 -9.80 3.62
N THR A 107 -3.33 -10.40 4.77
CA THR A 107 -4.52 -10.17 5.59
C THR A 107 -4.16 -9.56 6.95
N THR A 108 -2.90 -9.65 7.36
CA THR A 108 -2.36 -9.11 8.62
C THR A 108 -1.20 -8.15 8.38
N TRP A 109 -0.94 -7.26 9.35
CA TRP A 109 0.18 -6.33 9.25
C TRP A 109 1.54 -7.06 9.24
N ASP A 110 1.65 -8.17 9.97
CA ASP A 110 2.87 -8.97 10.03
C ASP A 110 3.23 -9.61 8.67
N GLU A 111 2.25 -10.16 7.96
CA GLU A 111 2.43 -10.66 6.58
C GLU A 111 2.90 -9.55 5.65
N CYS A 112 2.33 -8.34 5.79
CA CYS A 112 2.72 -7.17 5.01
C CYS A 112 4.19 -6.82 5.23
N LYS A 113 4.63 -6.72 6.49
CA LYS A 113 6.02 -6.44 6.84
C LYS A 113 6.97 -7.49 6.28
N LYS A 114 6.65 -8.78 6.43
CA LYS A 114 7.46 -9.89 5.92
C LYS A 114 7.60 -9.82 4.41
N ALA A 115 6.51 -9.63 3.67
CA ALA A 115 6.53 -9.55 2.22
C ALA A 115 7.31 -8.31 1.72
N PHE A 116 7.11 -7.15 2.38
CA PHE A 116 7.80 -5.91 2.06
C PHE A 116 9.32 -6.04 2.27
N LEU A 117 9.74 -6.52 3.44
CA LEU A 117 11.15 -6.75 3.75
C LEU A 117 11.75 -7.78 2.80
N ALA A 118 11.08 -8.91 2.54
CA ALA A 118 11.58 -9.92 1.62
C ALA A 118 11.88 -9.32 0.21
N LYS A 119 11.03 -8.40 -0.26
CA LYS A 119 11.20 -7.74 -1.56
C LYS A 119 12.31 -6.68 -1.54
N PHE A 120 12.24 -5.70 -0.63
CA PHE A 120 13.10 -4.52 -0.68
C PHE A 120 14.44 -4.73 0.02
N PHE A 121 14.49 -5.53 1.09
CA PHE A 121 15.73 -5.85 1.80
C PHE A 121 16.66 -6.74 0.95
N SER A 122 16.10 -7.67 0.16
CA SER A 122 16.88 -8.52 -0.74
C SER A 122 17.37 -7.76 -1.98
N THR A 123 16.57 -6.83 -2.49
CA THR A 123 16.91 -6.03 -3.67
C THR A 123 17.98 -4.98 -3.36
N GLY A 124 17.91 -4.31 -2.21
CA GLY A 124 18.89 -3.30 -1.79
C GLY A 124 20.31 -3.84 -1.61
N ARG A 125 20.44 -5.08 -1.09
CA ARG A 125 21.75 -5.74 -0.93
C ARG A 125 22.37 -6.17 -2.27
N THR A 126 21.56 -6.64 -3.20
CA THR A 126 22.04 -7.09 -4.52
C THR A 126 22.43 -5.91 -5.42
N ALA A 127 21.72 -4.78 -5.31
CA ALA A 127 22.05 -3.55 -6.05
C ALA A 127 23.40 -2.95 -5.62
N LYS A 128 23.70 -2.88 -4.32
CA LYS A 128 24.98 -2.37 -3.79
C LYS A 128 26.20 -3.21 -4.22
N LEU A 129 26.02 -4.50 -4.50
CA LEU A 129 27.12 -5.34 -4.98
C LEU A 129 27.44 -5.08 -6.46
N ARG A 130 26.43 -4.70 -7.26
CA ARG A 130 26.60 -4.48 -8.70
C ARG A 130 27.22 -3.12 -9.05
N GLU A 131 27.21 -2.16 -8.12
CA GLU A 131 27.82 -0.84 -8.32
C GLU A 131 29.33 -0.82 -7.98
N ARG A 132 29.84 -1.83 -7.25
CA ARG A 132 31.27 -1.95 -6.93
C ARG A 132 32.11 -2.70 -7.97
N TYR A 133 31.51 -3.05 -9.10
CA TYR A 133 32.25 -3.55 -10.26
C TYR A 133 31.61 -2.93 -11.52
N PRO A 134 32.02 -1.73 -11.97
CA PRO A 134 31.95 -1.51 -13.41
C PRO A 134 32.72 -2.66 -14.03
N ALA A 135 32.08 -3.42 -14.91
CA ALA A 135 32.73 -4.50 -15.63
C ALA A 135 34.05 -3.96 -16.22
N SER A 136 35.16 -4.29 -15.56
CA SER A 136 36.48 -4.09 -16.12
C SER A 136 36.67 -5.21 -17.13
N SER A 137 35.98 -5.10 -18.27
CA SER A 137 36.43 -5.69 -19.52
C SER A 137 37.25 -4.57 -20.15
N SER A 138 38.57 -4.47 -19.95
CA SER A 138 39.63 -5.39 -20.42
C SER A 138 39.34 -6.04 -21.77
N GLU A 139 40.28 -5.74 -22.68
CA GLU A 139 40.57 -6.25 -24.04
C GLU A 139 39.62 -5.73 -25.14
N GLN A 140 40.11 -4.97 -26.13
CA GLN A 140 41.35 -5.16 -26.91
C GLN A 140 41.95 -3.85 -27.44
#